data_AF-A0A1M5PU23-F1
#
_entry.id   AF-A0A1M5PU23-F1
#
_cell.length_a   1.000
_cell.length_b   1.000
_cell.length_c   1.000
_cell.angle_alpha   90.00
_cell.angle_beta   90.00
_cell.angle_gamma   90.00
#
_symmetry.space_group_name_H-M   'P 1'
#
loop_
_entity.id
_entity.type
_entity.pdbx_description
1 polymer ?
#
loop_
_entity_poly.entity_id
_entity_poly.type
_entity_poly.pdbx_seq_one_letter_code
_entity_poly.pdbx_strand_id
1 'polypeptide(L)'
;MDHPHSAITRRLKRANGHLETIIEMIEQGRPCAQIAQQLQAVESAIESAKKALIHDHVSHSLEQSFKASGSKGQAALRDFKLIAKYL
;
A
#
# COMPACT_ATOMS: atom_id res chain seq x y z
N MET A 1 -10.51 -9.63 16.24
CA MET A 1 -10.18 -10.28 14.96
C MET A 1 -9.29 -9.31 14.17
N ASP A 2 -8.00 -9.26 14.50
CA ASP A 2 -7.04 -8.44 13.78
C ASP A 2 -6.78 -9.05 12.40
N HIS A 3 -7.35 -8.45 11.36
CA HIS A 3 -6.99 -8.80 9.99
C HIS A 3 -5.54 -8.36 9.74
N PRO A 4 -4.71 -9.20 9.07
CA PRO A 4 -3.30 -8.91 8.79
C PRO A 4 -3.06 -7.62 7.99
N HIS A 5 -4.12 -6.98 7.47
CA HIS A 5 -4.03 -5.74 6.71
C HIS A 5 -4.77 -4.55 7.35
N SER A 6 -5.22 -4.66 8.60
CA SER A 6 -5.98 -3.58 9.27
C SER A 6 -5.20 -2.25 9.33
N ALA A 7 -3.88 -2.32 9.48
CA ALA A 7 -3.01 -1.15 9.49
C ALA A 7 -2.90 -0.48 8.11
N ILE A 8 -2.86 -1.27 7.03
CA ILE A 8 -2.84 -0.78 5.64
C ILE A 8 -4.18 -0.12 5.31
N THR A 9 -5.29 -0.76 5.65
CA THR A 9 -6.63 -0.17 5.49
C THR A 9 -6.76 1.17 6.24
N ARG A 10 -6.23 1.28 7.48
CA ARG A 10 -6.21 2.56 8.21
C ARG A 10 -5.36 3.65 7.55
N ARG A 11 -4.28 3.29 6.84
CA ARG A 11 -3.46 4.26 6.08
C ARG A 11 -4.20 4.74 4.84
N LEU A 12 -4.79 3.81 4.08
CA LEU A 12 -5.57 4.14 2.88
C LEU A 12 -6.80 5.00 3.22
N LYS A 13 -7.51 4.71 4.31
CA LYS A 13 -8.64 5.56 4.78
C LYS A 13 -8.20 6.99 5.09
N ARG A 14 -7.01 7.19 5.66
CA ARG A 14 -6.46 8.54 5.91
C ARG A 14 -6.11 9.25 4.60
N ALA A 15 -5.47 8.55 3.67
CA ALA A 15 -5.18 9.09 2.34
C ALA A 15 -6.47 9.47 1.58
N ASN A 16 -7.55 8.70 1.72
CA ASN A 16 -8.86 9.03 1.15
C ASN A 16 -9.43 10.33 1.71
N GLY A 17 -9.41 10.52 3.04
CA GLY A 17 -9.88 11.78 3.63
C GLY A 17 -9.05 12.99 3.19
N HIS A 18 -7.74 12.84 3.01
CA HIS A 18 -6.92 13.90 2.43
C HIS A 18 -7.27 14.18 0.97
N LEU A 19 -7.58 13.14 0.19
CA LEU A 19 -7.99 13.30 -1.21
C LEU A 19 -9.31 14.06 -1.32
N GLU A 20 -10.28 13.79 -0.43
CA GLU A 20 -11.52 14.57 -0.33
C GLU A 20 -11.22 16.06 -0.10
N THR A 21 -10.31 16.40 0.83
CA THR A 21 -9.89 17.80 1.03
C THR A 21 -9.23 18.41 -0.21
N ILE A 22 -8.45 17.65 -0.98
CA ILE A 22 -7.81 18.15 -2.21
C ILE A 22 -8.87 18.47 -3.27
N ILE A 23 -9.91 17.65 -3.40
CA ILE A 23 -11.03 17.90 -4.31
C ILE A 23 -11.70 19.23 -3.94
N GLU A 24 -12.01 19.44 -2.65
CA GLU A 24 -12.56 20.71 -2.17
C GLU A 24 -11.63 21.90 -2.46
N MET A 25 -10.31 21.73 -2.31
CA MET A 25 -9.33 22.78 -2.63
C MET A 25 -9.37 23.16 -4.11
N ILE A 26 -9.54 22.19 -5.00
CA ILE A 26 -9.68 22.44 -6.45
C ILE A 26 -10.98 23.18 -6.73
N GLU A 27 -12.10 22.74 -6.16
CA GLU A 27 -13.42 23.36 -6.32
C GLU A 27 -13.45 24.81 -5.80
N GLN A 28 -12.70 25.08 -4.72
CA GLN A 28 -12.54 26.42 -4.15
C GLN A 28 -11.52 27.30 -4.89
N GLY A 29 -10.87 26.81 -5.94
CA GLY A 29 -9.89 27.56 -6.72
C GLY A 29 -8.61 27.89 -5.94
N ARG A 30 -8.17 27.01 -5.02
CA ARG A 30 -6.94 27.20 -4.24
C ARG A 30 -5.71 27.24 -5.15
N PRO A 31 -4.60 27.86 -4.72
CA PRO A 31 -3.39 27.94 -5.53
C PRO A 31 -2.83 26.56 -5.92
N CYS A 32 -2.47 26.40 -7.20
CA CYS A 32 -1.95 25.13 -7.74
C CYS A 32 -0.75 24.58 -6.96
N ALA A 33 0.12 25.44 -6.45
CA ALA A 33 1.27 25.04 -5.65
C ALA A 33 0.85 24.32 -4.34
N GLN A 34 -0.23 24.78 -3.69
CA GLN A 34 -0.74 24.15 -2.47
C GLN A 34 -1.41 22.80 -2.80
N ILE A 35 -2.17 22.74 -3.89
CA ILE A 35 -2.80 21.50 -4.36
C ILE A 35 -1.72 20.45 -4.67
N ALA A 36 -0.67 20.84 -5.41
CA ALA A 36 0.44 19.95 -5.75
C ALA A 36 1.15 19.39 -4.51
N GLN A 37 1.37 20.23 -3.49
CA GLN A 37 1.95 19.78 -2.22
C GLN A 37 1.06 18.75 -1.49
N GLN A 38 -0.26 18.96 -1.47
CA GLN A 38 -1.17 18.01 -0.85
C GLN A 38 -1.25 16.69 -1.64
N LEU A 39 -1.26 16.76 -2.98
CA LEU A 39 -1.20 15.57 -3.83
C LEU A 39 0.08 14.75 -3.57
N GLN A 40 1.23 15.41 -3.43
CA GLN A 40 2.50 14.73 -3.10
C GLN A 40 2.42 14.00 -1.75
N ALA A 41 1.75 14.60 -0.75
CA ALA A 41 1.56 13.98 0.55
C ALA A 41 0.66 12.72 0.46
N VAL A 42 -0.40 12.76 -0.35
CA VAL A 42 -1.27 11.61 -0.62
C VAL A 42 -0.51 10.52 -1.37
N GLU A 43 0.25 10.86 -2.41
CA GLU A 43 1.10 9.92 -3.15
C GLU A 43 2.07 9.19 -2.21
N SER A 44 2.75 9.94 -1.34
CA SER A 44 3.71 9.41 -0.37
C SER A 44 3.02 8.46 0.64
N ALA A 45 1.80 8.78 1.06
CA ALA A 45 1.02 7.92 1.94
C ALA A 45 0.59 6.61 1.25
N ILE A 46 0.20 6.67 -0.02
CA ILE A 46 -0.15 5.49 -0.83
C ILE A 46 1.09 4.63 -1.08
N GLU A 47 2.23 5.24 -1.42
CA GLU A 47 3.49 4.53 -1.62
C GLU A 47 3.92 3.81 -0.34
N SER A 48 3.83 4.47 0.82
CA SER A 48 4.10 3.85 2.12
C SER A 48 3.17 2.68 2.40
N ALA A 49 1.87 2.81 2.11
CA ALA A 49 0.89 1.74 2.29
C ALA A 49 1.17 0.54 1.36
N LYS A 50 1.54 0.81 0.09
CA LYS A 50 1.95 -0.21 -0.89
C LYS A 50 3.18 -0.97 -0.40
N LYS A 51 4.23 -0.26 0.03
CA LYS A 51 5.45 -0.88 0.58
C LYS A 51 5.13 -1.76 1.79
N ALA A 52 4.32 -1.27 2.72
CA ALA A 52 3.89 -2.06 3.88
C ALA A 52 3.13 -3.33 3.49
N LEU A 53 2.19 -3.25 2.53
CA LEU A 53 1.47 -4.42 2.00
C LEU A 53 2.42 -5.46 1.42
N ILE A 54 3.38 -5.01 0.60
CA ILE A 54 4.35 -5.90 -0.01
C ILE A 54 5.21 -6.55 1.08
N HIS A 55 5.78 -5.78 2.00
CA HIS A 55 6.58 -6.32 3.11
C HIS A 55 5.83 -7.34 3.97
N ASP A 56 4.58 -7.05 4.35
CA ASP A 56 3.74 -7.98 5.12
C ASP A 56 3.50 -9.29 4.35
N HIS A 57 3.22 -9.20 3.04
CA HIS A 57 3.03 -10.38 2.18
C HIS A 57 4.32 -11.20 2.02
N VAL A 58 5.46 -10.54 1.80
CA VAL A 58 6.77 -11.18 1.64
C VAL A 58 7.14 -11.99 2.88
N SER A 59 7.03 -11.40 4.07
CA SER A 59 7.35 -12.06 5.34
C SER A 59 6.52 -13.33 5.52
N HIS A 60 5.21 -13.26 5.26
CA HIS A 60 4.31 -14.40 5.40
C HIS A 60 4.56 -15.49 4.34
N SER A 61 4.76 -15.11 3.08
CA SER A 61 5.00 -16.05 1.97
C SER A 61 6.35 -16.76 2.10
N LEU A 62 7.39 -16.08 2.59
CA LEU A 62 8.69 -16.70 2.89
C LEU A 62 8.58 -17.70 4.05
N GLU A 63 7.92 -17.32 5.16
CA GLU A 63 7.70 -18.23 6.29
C GLU A 63 6.93 -19.49 5.88
N GLN A 64 5.92 -19.36 5.00
CA GLN A 64 5.19 -20.52 4.47
C GLN A 64 6.06 -21.36 3.53
N SER A 65 6.92 -20.74 2.72
CA SER A 65 7.83 -21.44 1.80
C SER A 65 8.87 -22.27 2.56
N PHE A 66 9.45 -21.75 3.64
CA PHE A 66 10.40 -22.51 4.46
C PHE A 66 9.74 -23.70 5.18
N LYS A 67 8.44 -23.58 5.51
CA LYS A 67 7.65 -24.66 6.13
C LYS A 67 7.11 -25.69 5.13
N ALA A 68 7.12 -25.39 3.83
CA ALA A 68 6.51 -26.23 2.80
C ALA A 68 7.53 -26.72 1.76
N SER A 69 7.74 -28.04 1.66
CA SER A 69 8.56 -28.65 0.61
C SER A 69 7.77 -28.93 -0.67
N GLY A 70 8.43 -28.87 -1.84
CA GLY A 70 7.84 -29.25 -3.13
C GLY A 70 7.07 -28.13 -3.85
N SER A 71 5.98 -28.48 -4.53
CA SER A 71 5.22 -27.57 -5.41
C SER A 71 4.63 -26.35 -4.70
N LYS A 72 4.31 -26.46 -3.40
CA LYS A 72 3.79 -25.35 -2.57
C LYS A 72 4.82 -24.24 -2.36
N GLY A 73 6.09 -24.58 -2.16
CA GLY A 73 7.17 -23.60 -2.07
C GLY A 73 7.41 -22.85 -3.39
N GLN A 74 7.27 -23.54 -4.54
CA GLN A 74 7.36 -22.88 -5.85
C GLN A 74 6.20 -21.90 -6.10
N ALA A 75 4.99 -22.19 -5.64
CA ALA A 75 3.85 -21.30 -5.78
C ALA A 75 4.05 -19.99 -5.01
N ALA A 76 4.44 -20.08 -3.73
CA ALA A 76 4.73 -18.91 -2.90
C ALA A 76 5.88 -18.04 -3.47
N LEU A 77 6.91 -18.65 -4.07
CA LEU A 77 7.98 -17.93 -4.78
C LEU A 77 7.50 -17.17 -6.03
N ARG A 78 6.49 -17.71 -6.75
CA ARG A 78 5.90 -17.02 -7.91
C ARG A 78 5.05 -15.83 -7.47
N ASP A 79 4.22 -16.02 -6.44
CA ASP A 79 3.38 -14.96 -5.88
C ASP A 79 4.24 -13.82 -5.32
N PHE A 80 5.33 -14.15 -4.62
CA PHE A 80 6.35 -13.19 -4.22
C PHE A 80 6.88 -12.38 -5.42
N LYS A 81 7.31 -13.05 -6.50
CA LYS A 81 7.83 -12.37 -7.70
C LYS A 81 6.79 -11.47 -8.37
N LEU A 82 5.52 -11.79 -8.30
CA LEU A 82 4.46 -10.96 -8.87
C LEU A 82 4.28 -9.66 -8.07
N ILE A 83 4.25 -9.76 -6.75
CA ILE A 83 3.98 -8.62 -5.87
C ILE A 83 5.22 -7.72 -5.74
N ALA A 84 6.43 -8.31 -5.76
CA ALA A 84 7.68 -7.55 -5.74
C ALA A 84 7.87 -6.62 -6.95
N LYS A 85 7.15 -6.84 -8.07
CA LYS A 85 7.16 -5.91 -9.23
C LYS A 85 6.60 -4.52 -8.91
N TYR A 86 5.84 -4.41 -7.83
CA TYR A 86 5.20 -3.18 -7.41
C TYR A 86 5.98 -2.45 -6.31
N LEU A 87 7.19 -2.91 -5.94
CA LEU A 87 8.09 -2.14 -5.08
C LEU A 87 8.56 -0.88 -5.78
#